data_AF-A0A7V4CIB1-F1
#
_entry.id   AF-A0A7V4CIB1-F1
#
_cell.length_a   1.000
_cell.length_b   1.000
_cell.length_c   1.000
_cell.angle_alpha   90.00
_cell.angle_beta   90.00
_cell.angle_gamma   90.00
#
_symmetry.space_group_name_H-M   'P 1'
#
loop_
_entity.id
_entity.type
_entity.pdbx_description
1 polymer ?
#
loop_
_entity_poly.entity_id
_entity_poly.type
_entity_poly.pdbx_seq_one_letter_code
_entity_poly.pdbx_strand_id
1 'polypeptide(L)'
;DTAWVRRYNGPTNGNDSATALFVDNNGNVYVTGVSYDSVTYDDYATLKYDANGNLLWIRRYNGPANYPDYATALFVDNNGNVYVTGGSYGSGTASDYATLKYDANGNLLWERRYDGPGNGYDYATALFVDNNGNVYVTGYSQGSGTYYDYATIKYIQEQPGMSEGKIKREEKSGFYEAKKTYDVSGKLVKENKLKKVSIL
;
A
#
# COMPACT_ATOMS: atom_id res chain seq x y z
N ASP A 1 11.10 -8.57 -34.31
CA ASP A 1 11.23 -7.11 -34.20
C ASP A 1 10.65 -6.58 -32.90
N THR A 2 11.21 -5.45 -32.45
CA THR A 2 10.82 -4.72 -31.24
C THR A 2 9.79 -3.66 -31.57
N ALA A 3 8.61 -3.70 -30.94
CA ALA A 3 7.53 -2.72 -31.19
C ALA A 3 7.85 -1.33 -30.64
N TRP A 4 8.28 -1.24 -29.37
CA TRP A 4 8.73 0.01 -28.77
C TRP A 4 9.72 -0.26 -27.63
N VAL A 5 10.52 0.75 -27.31
CA VAL A 5 11.40 0.79 -26.13
C VAL A 5 11.07 2.06 -25.35
N ARG A 6 10.93 1.94 -24.03
CA ARG A 6 10.82 3.07 -23.10
C ARG A 6 11.83 2.92 -21.99
N ARG A 7 12.56 4.01 -21.75
CA ARG A 7 13.48 4.15 -20.63
C ARG A 7 12.91 5.22 -19.71
N TYR A 8 12.80 4.90 -18.43
CA TYR A 8 12.55 5.89 -17.41
C TYR A 8 13.89 6.28 -16.79
N ASN A 9 14.08 7.58 -16.58
CA ASN A 9 15.25 8.18 -15.93
C ASN A 9 14.70 9.20 -14.94
N GLY A 10 14.94 8.96 -13.66
CA GLY A 10 14.44 9.79 -12.57
C GLY A 10 14.96 11.23 -12.62
N PRO A 11 14.42 12.13 -11.79
CA PRO A 11 14.72 13.55 -11.85
C PRO A 11 16.19 13.90 -11.56
N THR A 12 16.94 12.98 -10.95
CA THR A 12 18.34 13.22 -10.54
C THR A 12 19.37 12.46 -11.39
N ASN A 13 18.93 11.74 -12.43
CA ASN A 13 19.79 10.88 -13.27
C ASN A 13 20.56 9.81 -12.48
N GLY A 14 20.05 9.42 -11.31
CA GLY A 14 20.59 8.33 -10.51
C GLY A 14 20.19 6.95 -11.03
N ASN A 15 20.37 5.94 -10.19
CA ASN A 15 19.94 4.58 -10.54
C ASN A 15 18.41 4.47 -10.47
N ASP A 16 17.81 3.92 -11.52
CA ASP A 16 16.39 3.56 -11.56
C ASP A 16 16.28 2.07 -11.88
N SER A 17 15.44 1.34 -11.15
CA SER A 17 15.30 -0.11 -11.31
C SER A 17 13.85 -0.54 -11.17
N ALA A 18 13.30 -1.15 -12.21
CA ALA A 18 11.97 -1.76 -12.18
C ALA A 18 11.99 -3.11 -11.46
N THR A 19 10.98 -3.38 -10.64
CA THR A 19 10.86 -4.61 -9.83
C THR A 19 9.63 -5.44 -10.19
N ALA A 20 8.55 -4.81 -10.66
CA ALA A 20 7.35 -5.51 -11.12
C ALA A 20 6.67 -4.79 -12.28
N LEU A 21 5.93 -5.56 -13.08
CA LEU A 21 5.08 -5.05 -14.15
C LEU A 21 3.74 -5.77 -14.19
N PHE A 22 2.73 -5.11 -14.75
CA PHE A 22 1.43 -5.69 -15.07
C PHE A 22 0.97 -5.19 -16.44
N VAL A 23 0.29 -6.04 -17.20
CA VAL A 23 -0.33 -5.65 -18.48
C VAL A 23 -1.82 -5.92 -18.39
N ASP A 24 -2.65 -4.89 -18.58
CA ASP A 24 -4.10 -5.05 -18.57
C ASP A 24 -4.64 -5.56 -19.91
N ASN A 25 -5.94 -5.89 -19.95
CA ASN A 25 -6.58 -6.41 -21.16
C ASN A 25 -6.65 -5.40 -22.32
N ASN A 26 -6.41 -4.11 -22.08
CA ASN A 26 -6.31 -3.08 -23.11
C ASN A 26 -4.87 -2.90 -23.61
N GLY A 27 -3.92 -3.68 -23.08
CA GLY A 27 -2.50 -3.58 -23.41
C GLY A 27 -1.79 -2.43 -22.71
N ASN A 28 -2.40 -1.75 -21.73
CA ASN A 28 -1.67 -0.76 -20.94
C ASN A 28 -0.66 -1.49 -20.04
N VAL A 29 0.55 -0.95 -19.96
CA VAL A 29 1.64 -1.52 -19.18
C VAL A 29 1.87 -0.67 -17.94
N TYR A 30 1.82 -1.30 -16.77
CA TYR A 30 2.10 -0.67 -15.48
C TYR A 30 3.42 -1.21 -14.98
N VAL A 31 4.30 -0.34 -14.50
CA VAL A 31 5.64 -0.72 -14.02
C VAL A 31 5.86 -0.04 -12.68
N THR A 32 6.39 -0.76 -11.69
CA THR A 32 6.84 -0.19 -10.43
C THR A 32 8.30 -0.56 -10.16
N GLY A 33 8.94 0.18 -9.27
CA GLY A 33 10.32 -0.04 -8.87
C GLY A 33 10.84 1.15 -8.06
N VAL A 34 12.14 1.33 -8.10
CA VAL A 34 12.83 2.43 -7.40
C VAL A 34 13.40 3.44 -8.38
N SER A 35 13.45 4.69 -7.91
CA SER A 35 14.03 5.82 -8.63
C SER A 35 14.80 6.70 -7.67
N TYR A 36 16.11 6.81 -7.88
CA TYR A 36 16.99 7.56 -6.99
C TYR A 36 16.74 9.07 -7.04
N ASP A 37 16.75 9.67 -5.85
CA ASP A 37 16.76 11.09 -5.58
C ASP A 37 18.00 11.46 -4.75
N SER A 38 18.58 12.63 -5.00
CA SER A 38 19.74 13.12 -4.25
C SER A 38 19.40 13.54 -2.81
N VAL A 39 18.12 13.78 -2.51
CA VAL A 39 17.66 14.23 -1.19
C VAL A 39 17.01 13.09 -0.42
N THR A 40 16.17 12.28 -1.07
CA THR A 40 15.35 11.24 -0.41
C THR A 40 15.87 9.82 -0.67
N TYR A 41 16.94 9.67 -1.44
CA TYR A 41 17.50 8.40 -1.91
C TYR A 41 16.53 7.66 -2.83
N ASP A 42 16.46 6.33 -2.76
CA ASP A 42 15.53 5.56 -3.59
C ASP A 42 14.09 5.87 -3.18
N ASP A 43 13.27 6.33 -4.11
CA ASP A 43 11.82 6.47 -3.91
C ASP A 43 11.10 5.41 -4.74
N TYR A 44 9.88 5.04 -4.36
CA TYR A 44 9.00 4.29 -5.26
C TYR A 44 8.80 5.08 -6.55
N ALA A 45 8.79 4.43 -7.71
CA ALA A 45 8.37 5.01 -8.97
C ALA A 45 7.43 4.05 -9.69
N THR A 46 6.18 4.48 -9.90
CA THR A 46 5.15 3.72 -10.61
C THR A 46 4.72 4.46 -11.87
N LEU A 47 4.75 3.77 -12.99
CA LEU A 47 4.47 4.30 -14.32
C LEU A 47 3.32 3.54 -14.97
N LYS A 48 2.57 4.22 -15.83
CA LYS A 48 1.61 3.60 -16.75
C LYS A 48 1.90 4.04 -18.17
N TYR A 49 2.02 3.09 -19.08
CA TYR A 49 2.09 3.28 -20.52
C TYR A 49 0.81 2.78 -21.19
N ASP A 50 0.41 3.39 -22.30
CA ASP A 50 -0.59 2.80 -23.20
C ASP A 50 0.01 1.65 -24.03
N ALA A 51 -0.83 0.96 -24.82
CA ALA A 51 -0.40 -0.15 -25.67
C ALA A 51 0.67 0.22 -26.72
N ASN A 52 0.76 1.50 -27.10
CA ASN A 52 1.76 2.03 -28.03
C ASN A 52 3.04 2.51 -27.32
N GLY A 53 3.11 2.33 -25.99
CA GLY A 53 4.22 2.75 -25.16
C GLY A 53 4.21 4.24 -24.81
N ASN A 54 3.13 4.98 -25.02
CA ASN A 54 3.06 6.38 -24.58
C ASN A 54 2.88 6.44 -23.07
N LEU A 55 3.68 7.27 -22.37
CA LEU A 55 3.54 7.44 -20.93
C LEU A 55 2.23 8.19 -20.63
N LEU A 56 1.32 7.54 -19.91
CA LEU A 56 0.06 8.13 -19.48
C LEU A 56 0.22 8.87 -18.15
N TRP A 57 0.95 8.28 -17.20
CA TRP A 57 1.30 8.94 -15.95
C TRP A 57 2.50 8.27 -15.27
N ILE A 58 3.11 9.03 -14.36
CA ILE A 58 4.10 8.57 -13.40
C ILE A 58 3.78 9.11 -12.00
N ARG A 59 4.00 8.28 -10.98
CA ARG A 59 3.94 8.68 -9.57
C ARG A 59 5.18 8.19 -8.85
N ARG A 60 5.86 9.14 -8.19
CA ARG A 60 6.88 8.84 -7.20
C ARG A 60 6.26 8.88 -5.81
N TYR A 61 6.71 8.04 -4.91
CA TYR A 61 6.33 8.09 -3.50
C TYR A 61 7.58 8.07 -2.64
N ASN A 62 7.74 9.16 -1.90
CA ASN A 62 8.72 9.36 -0.85
C ASN A 62 7.97 9.26 0.48
N GLY A 63 8.35 8.28 1.29
CA GLY A 63 7.78 7.97 2.57
C GLY A 63 7.96 9.08 3.60
N PRO A 64 7.28 8.98 4.74
CA PRO A 64 7.23 10.05 5.73
C PRO A 64 8.57 10.34 6.41
N ALA A 65 9.58 9.48 6.25
CA ALA A 65 10.91 9.66 6.81
C ALA A 65 11.88 10.45 5.88
N ASN A 66 11.60 10.60 4.58
CA ASN A 66 12.59 11.07 3.59
C ASN A 66 13.84 10.19 3.53
N TYR A 67 13.62 8.87 3.52
CA TYR A 67 14.64 7.82 3.49
C TYR A 67 14.24 6.76 2.45
N PRO A 68 15.13 5.82 2.10
CA PRO A 68 14.89 4.92 0.98
C PRO A 68 13.58 4.11 1.06
N ASP A 69 12.79 4.16 0.00
CA ASP A 69 11.57 3.42 -0.21
C ASP A 69 11.72 2.47 -1.41
N TYR A 70 11.49 1.18 -1.19
CA TYR A 70 11.64 0.13 -2.18
C TYR A 70 10.30 -0.52 -2.56
N ALA A 71 9.76 -0.20 -3.75
CA ALA A 71 8.61 -0.89 -4.30
C ALA A 71 9.00 -2.29 -4.81
N THR A 72 8.21 -3.32 -4.47
CA THR A 72 8.54 -4.72 -4.79
C THR A 72 7.49 -5.42 -5.64
N ALA A 73 6.22 -5.02 -5.52
CA ALA A 73 5.12 -5.66 -6.24
C ALA A 73 4.01 -4.68 -6.58
N LEU A 74 3.27 -4.98 -7.65
CA LEU A 74 2.08 -4.24 -8.04
C LEU A 74 0.96 -5.17 -8.52
N PHE A 75 -0.27 -4.70 -8.43
CA PHE A 75 -1.46 -5.33 -9.00
C PHE A 75 -2.37 -4.25 -9.58
N VAL A 76 -3.11 -4.57 -10.64
CA VAL A 76 -4.12 -3.67 -11.22
C VAL A 76 -5.46 -4.40 -11.24
N ASP A 77 -6.49 -3.79 -10.65
CA ASP A 77 -7.83 -4.36 -10.68
C ASP A 77 -8.59 -4.05 -11.99
N ASN A 78 -9.76 -4.67 -12.17
CA ASN A 78 -10.56 -4.50 -13.39
C ASN A 78 -11.09 -3.07 -13.59
N ASN A 79 -11.06 -2.23 -12.55
CA ASN A 79 -11.42 -0.80 -12.65
C ASN A 79 -10.20 0.07 -13.00
N GLY A 80 -9.03 -0.53 -13.20
CA GLY A 80 -7.78 0.15 -13.47
C GLY A 80 -7.14 0.77 -12.24
N ASN A 81 -7.60 0.47 -11.02
CA ASN A 81 -6.90 0.92 -9.82
C ASN A 81 -5.59 0.16 -9.68
N VAL A 82 -4.53 0.87 -9.32
CA VAL A 82 -3.19 0.32 -9.18
C VAL A 82 -2.83 0.22 -7.70
N TYR A 83 -2.40 -0.95 -7.26
CA TYR A 83 -1.96 -1.23 -5.91
C TYR A 83 -0.48 -1.52 -5.96
N VAL A 84 0.31 -0.88 -5.11
CA VAL A 84 1.77 -1.02 -5.06
C VAL A 84 2.17 -1.29 -3.62
N THR A 85 3.08 -2.22 -3.38
CA THR A 85 3.62 -2.51 -2.05
C THR A 85 5.14 -2.58 -2.05
N GLY A 86 5.72 -2.55 -0.86
CA GLY A 86 7.15 -2.65 -0.63
C GLY A 86 7.53 -2.25 0.80
N GLY A 87 8.80 -1.90 1.00
CA GLY A 87 9.30 -1.35 2.26
C GLY A 87 9.56 0.15 2.17
N SER A 88 9.22 0.90 3.21
CA SER A 88 9.40 2.36 3.27
C SER A 88 9.76 2.77 4.69
N TYR A 89 10.68 3.70 4.90
CA TYR A 89 10.99 4.15 6.27
C TYR A 89 9.86 5.02 6.85
N GLY A 90 9.43 4.69 8.07
CA GLY A 90 8.44 5.46 8.81
C GLY A 90 9.07 6.55 9.69
N SER A 91 8.28 7.56 10.08
CA SER A 91 8.76 8.59 11.01
C SER A 91 8.99 8.00 12.39
N GLY A 92 10.26 7.74 12.73
CA GLY A 92 10.64 7.15 14.01
C GLY A 92 10.54 5.63 14.06
N THR A 93 10.33 4.97 12.92
CA THR A 93 10.39 3.50 12.77
C THR A 93 11.46 3.15 11.73
N ALA A 94 11.76 1.85 11.58
CA ALA A 94 12.62 1.38 10.50
C ALA A 94 11.82 1.31 9.18
N SER A 95 12.23 0.46 8.25
CA SER A 95 11.44 0.20 7.05
C SER A 95 10.19 -0.59 7.45
N ASP A 96 9.00 -0.05 7.19
CA ASP A 96 7.72 -0.71 7.39
C ASP A 96 7.15 -1.16 6.05
N TYR A 97 6.13 -2.02 6.06
CA TYR A 97 5.35 -2.23 4.83
C TYR A 97 4.67 -0.91 4.47
N ALA A 98 4.77 -0.48 3.22
CA ALA A 98 3.98 0.60 2.67
C ALA A 98 3.23 0.14 1.44
N THR A 99 1.91 0.24 1.49
CA THR A 99 0.99 -0.12 0.40
C THR A 99 0.18 1.09 -0.04
N LEU A 100 0.25 1.38 -1.33
CA LEU A 100 -0.39 2.53 -1.97
C LEU A 100 -1.49 2.03 -2.90
N LYS A 101 -2.58 2.78 -2.99
CA LYS A 101 -3.59 2.59 -4.04
C LYS A 101 -3.75 3.87 -4.84
N TYR A 102 -3.65 3.76 -6.16
CA TYR A 102 -3.96 4.81 -7.11
C TYR A 102 -5.23 4.48 -7.89
N ASP A 103 -5.96 5.50 -8.33
CA ASP A 103 -6.99 5.34 -9.36
C ASP A 103 -6.36 5.15 -10.77
N ALA A 104 -7.21 4.91 -11.77
CA ALA A 104 -6.75 4.68 -13.16
C ALA A 104 -5.97 5.87 -13.78
N ASN A 105 -6.15 7.08 -13.23
CA ASN A 105 -5.48 8.32 -13.63
C ASN A 105 -4.21 8.61 -12.79
N GLY A 106 -3.87 7.71 -11.86
CA GLY A 106 -2.71 7.84 -10.99
C GLY A 106 -2.94 8.71 -9.76
N ASN A 107 -4.17 9.08 -9.40
CA ASN A 107 -4.42 9.83 -8.16
C ASN A 107 -4.34 8.88 -6.97
N LEU A 108 -3.60 9.26 -5.92
CA LEU A 108 -3.49 8.46 -4.70
C LEU A 108 -4.85 8.46 -3.98
N LEU A 109 -5.44 7.27 -3.83
CA LEU A 109 -6.70 7.07 -3.12
C LEU A 109 -6.46 6.80 -1.64
N TRP A 110 -5.43 6.03 -1.30
CA TRP A 110 -5.00 5.82 0.07
C TRP A 110 -3.59 5.26 0.15
N GLU A 111 -3.00 5.42 1.34
CA GLU A 111 -1.76 4.81 1.79
C GLU A 111 -2.04 4.02 3.07
N ARG A 112 -1.47 2.83 3.19
CA ARG A 112 -1.53 2.00 4.39
C ARG A 112 -0.14 1.49 4.73
N ARG A 113 0.20 1.56 6.01
CA ARG A 113 1.47 1.08 6.55
C ARG A 113 1.25 -0.04 7.55
N TYR A 114 2.22 -0.94 7.68
CA TYR A 114 2.26 -1.96 8.73
C TYR A 114 3.66 -2.03 9.33
N ASP A 115 3.74 -1.63 10.60
CA ASP A 115 4.89 -1.75 11.49
C ASP A 115 4.67 -2.96 12.40
N GLY A 116 5.57 -3.92 12.29
CA GLY A 116 5.53 -5.21 12.95
C GLY A 116 5.71 -5.13 14.46
N PRO A 117 5.42 -6.21 15.20
CA PRO A 117 5.51 -6.20 16.66
C PRO A 117 6.94 -6.00 17.21
N GLY A 118 7.97 -6.20 16.38
CA GLY A 118 9.36 -5.90 16.70
C GLY A 118 9.74 -4.42 16.60
N ASN A 119 8.90 -3.56 16.01
CA ASN A 119 9.22 -2.15 15.67
C ASN A 119 10.54 -2.03 14.90
N GLY A 120 10.72 -2.94 13.94
CA GLY A 120 11.98 -3.21 13.26
C GLY A 120 11.82 -3.19 11.76
N TYR A 121 12.67 -3.91 11.04
CA TYR A 121 12.56 -3.97 9.58
C TYR A 121 11.43 -4.91 9.14
N ASP A 122 10.49 -4.38 8.37
CA ASP A 122 9.40 -5.07 7.73
C ASP A 122 9.37 -4.73 6.24
N TYR A 123 9.53 -5.74 5.39
CA TYR A 123 9.46 -5.59 3.94
C TYR A 123 8.38 -6.46 3.32
N ALA A 124 7.44 -5.81 2.62
CA ALA A 124 6.48 -6.50 1.78
C ALA A 124 7.14 -6.98 0.48
N THR A 125 6.86 -8.21 0.08
CA THR A 125 7.44 -8.84 -1.13
C THR A 125 6.39 -9.19 -2.18
N ALA A 126 5.11 -9.29 -1.79
CA ALA A 126 4.03 -9.60 -2.73
C ALA A 126 2.70 -9.00 -2.26
N LEU A 127 1.80 -8.76 -3.23
CA LEU A 127 0.42 -8.38 -2.98
C LEU A 127 -0.54 -9.05 -3.95
N PHE A 128 -1.79 -9.22 -3.53
CA PHE A 128 -2.90 -9.67 -4.37
C PHE A 128 -4.19 -8.95 -3.98
N VAL A 129 -5.08 -8.70 -4.94
CA VAL A 129 -6.40 -8.11 -4.69
C VAL A 129 -7.48 -9.10 -5.15
N ASP A 130 -8.39 -9.45 -4.24
CA ASP A 130 -9.50 -10.34 -4.59
C ASP A 130 -10.64 -9.57 -5.30
N ASN A 131 -11.61 -10.31 -5.85
CA ASN A 131 -12.76 -9.73 -6.55
C ASN A 131 -13.66 -8.85 -5.67
N ASN A 132 -13.52 -8.91 -4.34
CA ASN A 132 -14.23 -8.05 -3.40
C ASN A 132 -13.44 -6.76 -3.08
N GLY A 133 -12.28 -6.57 -3.71
CA GLY A 133 -11.39 -5.44 -3.45
C GLY A 133 -10.60 -5.55 -2.15
N ASN A 134 -10.54 -6.74 -1.52
CA ASN A 134 -9.64 -6.91 -0.39
C ASN A 134 -8.21 -7.06 -0.89
N VAL A 135 -7.29 -6.33 -0.27
CA VAL A 135 -5.86 -6.40 -0.59
C VAL A 135 -5.18 -7.29 0.44
N TYR A 136 -4.39 -8.25 -0.02
CA TYR A 136 -3.56 -9.12 0.79
C TYR A 136 -2.10 -8.76 0.48
N VAL A 137 -1.31 -8.47 1.51
CA VAL A 137 0.10 -8.11 1.40
C VAL A 137 0.90 -9.05 2.27
N THR A 138 2.00 -9.59 1.75
CA THR A 138 2.85 -10.53 2.48
C THR A 138 4.32 -10.21 2.31
N GLY A 139 5.15 -10.68 3.23
CA GLY A 139 6.59 -10.48 3.25
C GLY A 139 7.19 -10.96 4.56
N TYR A 140 8.31 -10.38 4.98
CA TYR A 140 8.93 -10.66 6.28
C TYR A 140 8.86 -9.45 7.20
N SER A 141 8.78 -9.69 8.50
CA SER A 141 8.60 -8.69 9.54
C SER A 141 9.38 -9.08 10.79
N GLN A 142 9.99 -8.11 11.46
CA GLN A 142 10.71 -8.40 12.70
C GLN A 142 9.72 -8.67 13.84
N GLY A 143 9.83 -9.82 14.48
CA GLY A 143 9.00 -10.19 15.61
C GLY A 143 9.50 -9.64 16.95
N SER A 144 8.61 -9.59 17.94
CA SER A 144 8.96 -9.15 19.30
C SER A 144 9.68 -10.27 20.05
N GLY A 145 11.00 -10.13 20.22
CA GLY A 145 11.83 -11.18 20.84
C GLY A 145 12.18 -12.34 19.90
N THR A 146 11.84 -12.23 18.61
CA THR A 146 12.26 -13.14 17.54
C THR A 146 13.00 -12.37 16.44
N TYR A 147 13.48 -13.07 15.41
CA TYR A 147 14.08 -12.44 14.23
C TYR A 147 12.98 -12.10 13.21
N TYR A 148 13.24 -12.34 11.91
CA TYR A 148 12.26 -12.15 10.87
C TYR A 148 11.29 -13.33 10.78
N ASP A 149 10.00 -13.02 10.88
CA ASP A 149 8.88 -13.93 10.67
C ASP A 149 8.13 -13.51 9.39
N TYR A 150 7.39 -14.43 8.74
CA TYR A 150 6.50 -14.02 7.67
C TYR A 150 5.25 -13.34 8.23
N ALA A 151 4.88 -12.18 7.69
CA ALA A 151 3.65 -11.46 8.04
C ALA A 151 2.74 -11.34 6.83
N THR A 152 1.43 -11.49 7.03
CA THR A 152 0.42 -11.27 5.98
C THR A 152 -0.70 -10.39 6.51
N ILE A 153 -0.95 -9.27 5.82
CA ILE A 153 -1.94 -8.27 6.18
C ILE A 153 -3.08 -8.29 5.17
N LYS A 154 -4.31 -8.28 5.68
CA LYS A 154 -5.52 -8.07 4.87
C LYS A 154 -6.05 -6.66 5.09
N TYR A 155 -6.15 -5.91 4.02
CA TYR A 155 -6.77 -4.60 3.96
C TYR A 155 -8.15 -4.71 3.32
N ILE A 156 -9.18 -4.40 4.10
CA ILE A 156 -10.56 -4.34 3.61
C ILE A 156 -10.80 -2.93 3.07
N GLN A 157 -11.36 -2.86 1.86
CA GLN A 157 -11.81 -1.61 1.25
C GLN A 157 -13.27 -1.38 1.65
N GLU A 158 -13.59 -0.16 2.10
CA GLU A 158 -14.99 0.19 2.34
C GLU A 158 -15.70 0.27 0.99
N GLN A 159 -16.80 -0.49 0.87
CA GLN A 159 -17.60 -0.59 -0.34
C GLN A 159 -18.93 0.19 -0.13
N PRO A 160 -19.51 0.78 -1.20
CA PRO A 160 -20.85 1.33 -1.13
C PRO A 160 -21.84 0.30 -0.56
N GLY A 161 -22.60 0.68 0.47
CA GLY A 161 -23.55 -0.21 1.16
C GLY A 161 -23.00 -0.91 2.41
N MET A 162 -21.72 -0.76 2.74
CA MET A 162 -21.24 -1.11 4.09
C MET A 162 -21.88 -0.20 5.14
N SER A 163 -22.30 -0.78 6.26
CA SER A 163 -22.89 -0.03 7.38
C SER A 163 -21.90 0.10 8.53
N GLU A 164 -21.90 1.28 9.17
CA GLU A 164 -21.18 1.51 10.42
C GLU A 164 -22.10 1.25 11.62
N GLY A 165 -21.63 0.44 12.57
CA GLY A 165 -22.21 0.34 13.91
C GLY A 165 -21.26 0.89 14.96
N LYS A 166 -21.80 1.48 16.03
CA LYS A 166 -21.02 1.87 17.21
C LYS A 166 -21.36 0.94 18.37
N ILE A 167 -20.35 0.42 19.05
CA ILE A 167 -20.53 -0.24 20.35
C ILE A 167 -20.06 0.69 21.43
N LYS A 168 -20.88 0.83 22.48
CA LYS A 168 -20.51 1.49 23.73
C LYS A 168 -20.28 0.43 24.80
N ARG A 169 -19.18 0.55 25.54
CA ARG A 169 -18.88 -0.29 26.70
C ARG A 169 -18.56 0.59 27.90
N GLU A 170 -19.18 0.30 29.02
CA GLU A 170 -18.86 0.92 30.31
C GLU A 170 -17.92 -0.01 31.08
N GLU A 171 -16.81 0.55 31.57
CA GLU A 171 -15.88 -0.12 32.47
C GLU A 171 -15.63 0.79 33.68
N LYS A 172 -15.06 0.24 34.77
CA LYS A 172 -14.73 1.02 35.98
C LYS A 172 -13.88 2.27 35.70
N SER A 173 -13.10 2.26 34.62
CA SER A 173 -12.20 3.34 34.19
C SER A 173 -12.85 4.36 33.23
N GLY A 174 -14.10 4.17 32.81
CA GLY A 174 -14.87 5.12 31.98
C GLY A 174 -15.69 4.46 30.86
N PHE A 175 -16.22 5.30 29.97
CA PHE A 175 -16.94 4.86 28.77
C PHE A 175 -16.00 4.69 27.59
N TYR A 176 -16.25 3.67 26.78
CA TYR A 176 -15.46 3.34 25.61
C TYR A 176 -16.35 3.14 24.39
N GLU A 177 -15.90 3.64 23.24
CA GLU A 177 -16.57 3.45 21.95
C GLU A 177 -15.66 2.70 20.97
N ALA A 178 -16.24 1.75 20.22
CA ALA A 178 -15.61 1.11 19.08
C ALA A 178 -16.50 1.26 17.84
N LYS A 179 -15.87 1.47 16.68
CA LYS A 179 -16.54 1.41 15.39
C LYS A 179 -16.48 -0.02 14.85
N LYS A 180 -17.61 -0.53 14.39
CA LYS A 180 -17.75 -1.76 13.63
C LYS A 180 -18.16 -1.45 12.20
N THR A 181 -17.53 -2.10 11.24
CA THR A 181 -17.91 -2.06 9.83
C THR A 181 -18.49 -3.41 9.46
N TYR A 182 -19.67 -3.41 8.84
CA TYR A 182 -20.34 -4.61 8.37
C TYR A 182 -20.36 -4.64 6.84
N ASP A 183 -20.20 -5.83 6.25
CA ASP A 183 -20.44 -6.00 4.83
C ASP A 183 -21.94 -5.93 4.49
N VAL A 184 -22.24 -5.97 3.19
CA VAL A 184 -23.61 -5.89 2.66
C VAL A 184 -24.51 -7.05 3.11
N SER A 185 -23.94 -8.15 3.62
CA SER A 185 -24.69 -9.28 4.20
C SER A 185 -24.96 -9.11 5.70
N GLY A 186 -24.46 -8.03 6.31
CA GLY A 186 -24.55 -7.76 7.74
C GLY A 186 -23.47 -8.45 8.57
N LYS A 187 -22.46 -9.07 7.94
CA LYS A 187 -21.36 -9.72 8.66
C LYS A 187 -20.30 -8.69 9.06
N LEU A 188 -19.82 -8.78 10.31
CA LEU A 188 -18.75 -7.93 10.82
C LEU A 188 -17.46 -8.17 10.02
N VAL A 189 -16.95 -7.11 9.39
CA VAL A 189 -15.69 -7.15 8.62
C VAL A 189 -14.54 -6.41 9.30
N LYS A 190 -14.84 -5.42 10.14
CA LYS A 190 -13.82 -4.67 10.87
C LYS A 190 -14.35 -4.22 12.22
N GLU A 191 -13.56 -4.36 13.28
CA GLU A 191 -13.81 -3.78 14.60
C GLU A 191 -12.57 -2.97 15.02
N ASN A 192 -12.74 -1.67 15.21
CA ASN A 192 -11.66 -0.80 15.68
C ASN A 192 -11.45 -0.98 17.19
N LYS A 193 -10.22 -0.71 17.67
CA LYS A 193 -9.94 -0.69 19.11
C LYS A 193 -10.88 0.28 19.85
N LEU A 194 -11.29 -0.12 21.05
CA LEU A 194 -12.05 0.72 21.98
C LEU A 194 -11.27 2.00 22.30
N LYS A 195 -11.92 3.15 22.13
CA LYS A 195 -11.39 4.47 22.51
C LYS A 195 -12.19 5.00 23.69
N LYS A 196 -11.50 5.48 24.72
CA LYS A 196 -12.14 6.13 25.87
C LYS A 196 -12.86 7.39 25.39
N VAL A 197 -14.12 7.53 25.77
CA VAL A 197 -14.95 8.70 25.48
C VAL A 197 -14.79 9.68 26.63
N SER A 198 -14.30 10.88 26.33
CA SER A 198 -14.33 11.99 27.28
C SER A 198 -15.76 12.54 27.34
N ILE A 199 -16.36 12.50 28.52
CA ILE A 199 -17.64 13.16 28.79
C ILE A 199 -17.30 14.64 29.07
N LEU A 200 -17.88 15.56 28.29
CA LEU A 200 -17.89 17.00 28.60
C LEU A 200 -18.97 17.32 29.64
#